data_AF-A0A1V9XSH4-F1
#
_entry.id   AF-A0A1V9XSH4-F1
#
_cell.length_a   1.000
_cell.length_b   1.000
_cell.length_c   1.000
_cell.angle_alpha   90.00
_cell.angle_beta   90.00
_cell.angle_gamma   90.00
#
_symmetry.space_group_name_H-M   'P 1'
#
loop_
_entity.id
_entity.type
_entity.pdbx_description
1 polymer ?
#
loop_
_entity_poly.entity_id
_entity_poly.type
_entity_poly.pdbx_seq_one_letter_code
_entity_poly.pdbx_strand_id
1 'polypeptide(L)'
;MFGYPAYTSICLMFFCISSTAHSCILDQLLQGWLTDPIGRRMDTLWWLLEESTPYGVLLLNNLIFLLLRKIVSIFVKESFMKTRVALAEFIATWELCADVAELGIVYERHGVFAYTLLLLLWCLWWGKHFGDAEACPNGPVEDFLFSYGKGDYRQRLLGQIIGATITGIYIQQIWSLHLIKEHKIMSTEECQSSLMTTVGWGFLMEASISCISRFFILRSQYWSEKLSLWINSVVTVILCLVGLHSTGGYFNGILASALMFGCGPHGHFEHIAVYWLGNLFGGFFARYLNYKLDCFIDRICTPETILNPDEKPKQE
;
A
#
# COMPACT_ATOMS: atom_id res chain seq x y z
N MET A 1 -6.27 -5.42 -33.24
CA MET A 1 -5.37 -6.27 -34.07
C MET A 1 -4.00 -5.62 -34.05
N PHE A 2 -2.92 -6.40 -34.05
CA PHE A 2 -1.50 -6.02 -33.88
C PHE A 2 -1.10 -5.74 -32.43
N GLY A 3 -0.07 -6.33 -31.81
CA GLY A 3 1.08 -7.09 -32.31
C GLY A 3 2.34 -6.55 -31.60
N TYR A 4 3.07 -7.41 -30.87
CA TYR A 4 4.33 -7.15 -30.14
C TYR A 4 5.46 -6.57 -31.05
N PRO A 5 6.56 -5.94 -30.53
CA PRO A 5 7.72 -6.66 -29.96
C PRO A 5 8.43 -6.00 -28.75
N ALA A 6 9.36 -6.80 -28.18
CA ALA A 6 10.14 -6.64 -26.95
C ALA A 6 11.43 -5.79 -27.06
N TYR A 7 11.94 -5.23 -25.95
CA TYR A 7 13.36 -4.85 -25.75
C TYR A 7 13.85 -4.89 -24.28
N THR A 8 14.94 -5.65 -24.06
CA THR A 8 16.19 -5.50 -23.24
C THR A 8 16.35 -4.29 -22.29
N SER A 9 17.13 -4.28 -21.18
CA SER A 9 18.26 -5.09 -20.69
C SER A 9 18.49 -4.86 -19.17
N ILE A 10 19.05 -5.88 -18.50
CA ILE A 10 19.58 -5.84 -17.12
C ILE A 10 21.03 -5.32 -17.16
N CYS A 11 21.39 -4.41 -16.25
CA CYS A 11 22.77 -4.00 -16.01
C CYS A 11 23.16 -4.37 -14.56
N LEU A 12 24.10 -5.31 -14.41
CA LEU A 12 24.72 -5.74 -13.16
C LEU A 12 26.09 -5.07 -13.05
N MET A 13 26.41 -4.45 -11.90
CA MET A 13 27.78 -4.17 -11.48
C MET A 13 28.02 -4.53 -10.01
N PHE A 14 28.96 -5.48 -9.88
CA PHE A 14 29.88 -5.87 -8.82
C PHE A 14 30.07 -5.00 -7.56
N PHE A 15 30.27 -5.69 -6.44
CA PHE A 15 31.41 -5.46 -5.52
C PHE A 15 32.06 -6.79 -5.10
N CYS A 16 33.39 -6.75 -4.99
CA CYS A 16 34.30 -7.86 -4.73
C CYS A 16 34.93 -7.67 -3.34
N ILE A 17 35.09 -8.73 -2.53
CA ILE A 17 35.94 -8.73 -1.32
C ILE A 17 36.79 -10.02 -1.29
N SER A 18 38.08 -9.84 -0.99
CA SER A 18 39.20 -10.78 -1.11
C SER A 18 39.45 -11.64 0.14
N SER A 19 39.78 -12.91 -0.12
CA SER A 19 40.77 -13.84 0.51
C SER A 19 41.27 -13.53 1.94
N THR A 20 41.17 -14.44 2.92
CA THR A 20 42.14 -15.53 3.15
C THR A 20 41.70 -16.42 4.34
N ALA A 21 40.80 -17.39 4.12
CA ALA A 21 40.47 -18.43 5.11
C ALA A 21 39.88 -19.72 4.49
N HIS A 22 39.93 -19.84 3.17
CA HIS A 22 39.05 -20.76 2.42
C HIS A 22 39.56 -22.21 2.31
N SER A 23 40.81 -22.50 2.63
CA SER A 23 41.40 -23.81 2.30
C SER A 23 41.03 -24.94 3.27
N CYS A 24 40.63 -24.65 4.51
CA CYS A 24 40.34 -25.68 5.52
C CYS A 24 38.83 -25.95 5.68
N ILE A 25 37.99 -24.94 5.40
CA ILE A 25 36.53 -25.05 5.43
C ILE A 25 36.00 -25.81 4.20
N LEU A 26 36.63 -25.63 3.02
CA LEU A 26 36.19 -26.31 1.80
C LEU A 26 36.32 -27.85 1.92
N ASP A 27 37.40 -28.36 2.52
CA ASP A 27 37.62 -29.81 2.66
C ASP A 27 36.68 -30.45 3.69
N GLN A 28 36.37 -29.76 4.80
CA GLN A 28 35.34 -30.21 5.76
C GLN A 28 33.92 -30.12 5.18
N LEU A 29 33.63 -29.08 4.39
CA LEU A 29 32.36 -28.97 3.67
C LEU A 29 32.24 -30.06 2.60
N LEU A 30 33.30 -30.36 1.86
CA LEU A 30 33.35 -31.41 0.83
C LEU A 30 33.18 -32.83 1.41
N GLN A 31 33.80 -33.14 2.55
CA GLN A 31 33.58 -34.41 3.25
C GLN A 31 32.17 -34.53 3.83
N GLY A 32 31.59 -33.44 4.31
CA GLY A 32 30.18 -33.40 4.71
C GLY A 32 29.19 -33.50 3.52
N TRP A 33 29.57 -33.00 2.35
CA TRP A 33 28.79 -33.07 1.10
C TRP A 33 28.66 -34.50 0.56
N LEU A 34 29.66 -35.34 0.81
CA LEU A 34 29.71 -36.72 0.33
C LEU A 34 29.01 -37.72 1.25
N THR A 35 28.74 -37.35 2.51
CA THR A 35 28.27 -38.27 3.56
C THR A 35 26.77 -38.24 3.81
N ASP A 36 26.07 -37.12 3.56
CA ASP A 36 24.59 -37.06 3.58
C ASP A 36 24.02 -36.08 2.54
N PRO A 37 23.99 -36.47 1.25
CA PRO A 37 23.48 -35.63 0.18
C PRO A 37 21.94 -35.48 0.19
N ILE A 38 21.22 -36.38 0.87
CA ILE A 38 19.75 -36.36 0.93
C ILE A 38 19.29 -35.44 2.07
N GLY A 39 19.86 -35.56 3.27
CA GLY A 39 19.60 -34.67 4.40
C GLY A 39 19.89 -33.22 4.06
N ARG A 40 21.06 -32.93 3.50
CA ARG A 40 21.45 -31.56 3.11
C ARG A 40 20.58 -30.98 1.99
N ARG A 41 20.12 -31.82 1.04
CA ARG A 41 19.15 -31.40 0.00
C ARG A 41 17.80 -31.09 0.62
N MET A 42 17.37 -31.88 1.59
CA MET A 42 16.14 -31.65 2.35
C MET A 42 16.25 -30.35 3.16
N ASP A 43 17.37 -30.11 3.86
CA ASP A 43 17.64 -28.89 4.61
C ASP A 43 17.66 -27.65 3.72
N THR A 44 18.24 -27.76 2.51
CA THR A 44 18.25 -26.66 1.53
C THR A 44 16.84 -26.37 1.01
N LEU A 45 16.03 -27.40 0.78
CA LEU A 45 14.62 -27.25 0.37
C LEU A 45 13.78 -26.62 1.49
N TRP A 46 13.95 -27.07 2.73
CA TRP A 46 13.27 -26.51 3.89
C TRP A 46 13.65 -25.04 4.10
N TRP A 47 14.95 -24.73 4.04
CA TRP A 47 15.42 -23.35 4.12
C TRP A 47 14.80 -22.48 3.01
N LEU A 48 14.79 -22.95 1.76
CA LEU A 48 14.19 -22.21 0.66
C LEU A 48 12.67 -22.02 0.84
N LEU A 49 11.97 -23.02 1.37
CA LEU A 49 10.55 -22.93 1.70
C LEU A 49 10.28 -21.90 2.79
N GLU A 50 11.05 -21.91 3.87
CA GLU A 50 10.95 -20.90 4.94
C GLU A 50 11.23 -19.49 4.41
N GLU A 51 12.32 -19.31 3.66
CA GLU A 51 12.66 -18.00 3.09
C GLU A 51 11.63 -17.49 2.09
N SER A 52 10.96 -18.39 1.37
CA SER A 52 9.93 -18.01 0.39
C SER A 52 8.51 -17.93 0.94
N THR A 53 8.31 -18.33 2.20
CA THR A 53 6.99 -18.38 2.84
C THR A 53 6.21 -17.07 2.76
N PRO A 54 6.75 -15.89 3.12
CA PRO A 54 5.95 -14.67 3.12
C PRO A 54 5.55 -14.24 1.69
N TYR A 55 6.39 -14.51 0.69
CA TYR A 55 6.05 -14.30 -0.72
C TYR A 55 4.95 -15.28 -1.17
N GLY A 56 4.99 -16.52 -0.69
CA GLY A 56 3.95 -17.52 -0.93
C GLY A 56 2.60 -17.08 -0.36
N VAL A 57 2.56 -16.54 0.86
CA VAL A 57 1.35 -16.00 1.49
C VAL A 57 0.80 -14.82 0.69
N LEU A 58 1.66 -13.89 0.29
CA LEU A 58 1.30 -12.75 -0.56
C LEU A 58 0.67 -13.19 -1.90
N LEU A 59 1.25 -14.19 -2.57
CA LEU A 59 0.70 -14.76 -3.80
C LEU A 59 -0.62 -15.50 -3.55
N LEU A 60 -0.74 -16.21 -2.43
CA LEU A 60 -1.97 -16.89 -2.04
C LEU A 60 -3.11 -15.89 -1.80
N ASN A 61 -2.85 -14.80 -1.08
CA ASN A 61 -3.80 -13.70 -0.89
C ASN A 61 -4.31 -13.20 -2.25
N ASN A 62 -3.38 -12.87 -3.15
CA ASN A 62 -3.72 -12.43 -4.52
C ASN A 62 -4.68 -13.40 -5.22
N LEU A 63 -4.38 -14.71 -5.19
CA LEU A 63 -5.25 -15.72 -5.78
C LEU A 63 -6.63 -15.75 -5.14
N ILE A 64 -6.70 -15.71 -3.80
CA ILE A 64 -7.97 -15.69 -3.05
C ILE A 64 -8.80 -14.47 -3.45
N PHE A 65 -8.22 -13.28 -3.45
CA PHE A 65 -8.96 -12.05 -3.72
C PHE A 65 -9.31 -11.87 -5.21
N LEU A 66 -8.50 -12.41 -6.13
CA LEU A 66 -8.90 -12.54 -7.55
C LEU A 66 -10.14 -13.41 -7.70
N LEU A 67 -10.17 -14.56 -7.02
CA LEU A 67 -11.33 -15.46 -7.04
C LEU A 67 -12.54 -14.78 -6.42
N LEU A 68 -12.39 -14.09 -5.28
CA LEU A 68 -13.49 -13.36 -4.64
C LEU A 68 -14.07 -12.27 -5.55
N ARG A 69 -13.23 -11.45 -6.21
CA ARG A 69 -13.71 -10.46 -7.19
C ARG A 69 -14.47 -11.11 -8.34
N LYS A 70 -13.96 -12.24 -8.85
CA LYS A 70 -14.61 -13.00 -9.93
C LYS A 70 -15.94 -13.60 -9.49
N ILE A 71 -16.03 -14.11 -8.27
CA ILE A 71 -17.28 -14.61 -7.69
C ILE A 71 -18.28 -13.47 -7.59
N VAL A 72 -17.89 -12.32 -7.02
CA VAL A 72 -18.78 -11.15 -6.92
C VAL A 72 -19.25 -10.68 -8.29
N SER A 73 -18.38 -10.64 -9.31
CA SER A 73 -18.78 -10.20 -10.66
C SER A 73 -19.76 -11.16 -11.35
N ILE A 74 -19.69 -12.47 -11.05
CA ILE A 74 -20.60 -13.48 -11.58
C ILE A 74 -21.95 -13.46 -10.84
N PHE A 75 -21.93 -13.40 -9.51
CA PHE A 75 -23.15 -13.61 -8.70
C PHE A 75 -23.92 -12.31 -8.42
N VAL A 76 -23.27 -11.14 -8.41
CA VAL A 76 -23.93 -9.87 -8.10
C VAL A 76 -24.32 -9.13 -9.38
N LYS A 77 -25.62 -9.18 -9.69
CA LYS A 77 -26.20 -8.51 -10.88
C LYS A 77 -25.89 -7.02 -10.90
N GLU A 78 -25.75 -6.46 -12.10
CA GLU A 78 -25.49 -5.03 -12.31
C GLU A 78 -26.58 -4.12 -11.73
N SER A 79 -27.82 -4.61 -11.60
CA SER A 79 -28.92 -3.87 -10.97
C SER A 79 -28.65 -3.51 -9.49
N PHE A 80 -27.70 -4.18 -8.81
CA PHE A 80 -27.36 -3.95 -7.41
C PHE A 80 -26.08 -3.11 -7.25
N MET A 81 -26.02 -1.95 -7.90
CA MET A 81 -24.82 -1.09 -7.94
C MET A 81 -24.27 -0.75 -6.55
N LYS A 82 -25.14 -0.36 -5.60
CA LYS A 82 -24.74 -0.03 -4.21
C LYS A 82 -24.06 -1.22 -3.51
N THR A 83 -24.59 -2.43 -3.70
CA THR A 83 -24.02 -3.65 -3.15
C THR A 83 -22.68 -3.97 -3.80
N ARG A 84 -22.54 -3.77 -5.12
CA ARG A 84 -21.26 -3.97 -5.83
C ARG A 84 -20.17 -3.01 -5.34
N VAL A 85 -20.50 -1.74 -5.10
CA VAL A 85 -19.56 -0.77 -4.52
C VAL A 85 -19.11 -1.20 -3.13
N ALA A 86 -20.06 -1.57 -2.25
CA ALA A 86 -19.72 -2.02 -0.90
C ALA A 86 -18.83 -3.28 -0.91
N LEU A 87 -19.14 -4.26 -1.78
CA LEU A 87 -18.35 -5.48 -1.91
C LEU A 87 -16.97 -5.24 -2.53
N ALA A 88 -16.87 -4.32 -3.48
CA ALA A 88 -15.59 -3.94 -4.09
C ALA A 88 -14.66 -3.30 -3.05
N GLU A 89 -15.18 -2.36 -2.26
CA GLU A 89 -14.43 -1.70 -1.17
C GLU A 89 -14.10 -2.68 -0.04
N PHE A 90 -15.02 -3.59 0.28
CA PHE A 90 -14.77 -4.69 1.22
C PHE A 90 -13.58 -5.57 0.77
N ILE A 91 -13.62 -6.09 -0.46
CA ILE A 91 -12.56 -6.97 -0.98
C ILE A 91 -11.24 -6.22 -1.11
N ALA A 92 -11.26 -5.01 -1.65
CA ALA A 92 -10.07 -4.18 -1.82
C ALA A 92 -9.41 -3.84 -0.48
N THR A 93 -10.20 -3.48 0.53
CA THR A 93 -9.67 -3.16 1.87
C THR A 93 -9.13 -4.39 2.57
N TRP A 94 -9.85 -5.52 2.48
CA TRP A 94 -9.40 -6.76 3.09
C TRP A 94 -8.06 -7.22 2.48
N GLU A 95 -7.95 -7.21 1.14
CA GLU A 95 -6.72 -7.53 0.44
C GLU A 95 -5.58 -6.58 0.81
N LEU A 96 -5.82 -5.26 0.71
CA LEU A 96 -4.81 -4.25 1.02
C LEU A 96 -4.25 -4.48 2.42
N CYS A 97 -5.11 -4.61 3.43
CA CYS A 97 -4.66 -4.74 4.80
C CYS A 97 -3.98 -6.10 5.05
N ALA A 98 -4.47 -7.19 4.47
CA ALA A 98 -3.86 -8.52 4.61
C ALA A 98 -2.48 -8.58 3.95
N ASP A 99 -2.34 -8.01 2.76
CA ASP A 99 -1.07 -7.94 2.04
C ASP A 99 -0.06 -7.02 2.72
N VAL A 100 -0.49 -5.86 3.24
CA VAL A 100 0.39 -4.96 4.01
C VAL A 100 0.86 -5.63 5.30
N ALA A 101 0.01 -6.40 5.98
CA ALA A 101 0.42 -7.17 7.15
C ALA A 101 1.55 -8.15 6.81
N GLU A 102 1.41 -8.89 5.70
CA GLU A 102 2.43 -9.84 5.26
C GLU A 102 3.69 -9.15 4.67
N LEU A 103 3.55 -7.99 4.04
CA LEU A 103 4.69 -7.14 3.67
C LEU A 103 5.49 -6.70 4.90
N GLY A 104 4.84 -6.50 6.05
CA GLY A 104 5.51 -6.31 7.34
C GLY A 104 6.41 -7.50 7.70
N ILE A 105 5.95 -8.73 7.49
CA ILE A 105 6.76 -9.95 7.69
C ILE A 105 7.97 -9.99 6.74
N VAL A 106 7.78 -9.61 5.48
CA VAL A 106 8.87 -9.47 4.50
C VAL A 106 9.90 -8.45 4.99
N TYR A 107 9.45 -7.31 5.52
CA TYR A 107 10.34 -6.29 6.06
C TYR A 107 11.18 -6.82 7.23
N GLU A 108 10.55 -7.49 8.20
CA GLU A 108 11.26 -8.05 9.37
C GLU A 108 12.28 -9.12 8.97
N ARG A 109 11.95 -9.96 7.97
CA ARG A 109 12.79 -11.08 7.57
C ARG A 109 13.89 -10.72 6.56
N HIS A 110 13.57 -9.91 5.56
CA HIS A 110 14.44 -9.64 4.40
C HIS A 110 14.84 -8.16 4.28
N GLY A 111 14.36 -7.32 5.20
CA GLY A 111 14.73 -5.93 5.29
C GLY A 111 14.06 -5.03 4.26
N VAL A 112 14.44 -3.75 4.32
CA VAL A 112 13.81 -2.65 3.57
C VAL A 112 13.87 -2.83 2.04
N PHE A 113 14.90 -3.48 1.50
CA PHE A 113 15.05 -3.64 0.05
C PHE A 113 13.97 -4.57 -0.53
N ALA A 114 13.79 -5.75 0.05
CA ALA A 114 12.76 -6.70 -0.37
C ALA A 114 11.36 -6.12 -0.18
N TYR A 115 11.13 -5.49 0.97
CA TYR A 115 9.90 -4.76 1.28
C TYR A 115 9.59 -3.70 0.21
N THR A 116 10.55 -2.85 -0.14
CA THR A 116 10.37 -1.76 -1.12
C THR A 116 9.98 -2.31 -2.50
N LEU A 117 10.70 -3.34 -2.96
CA LEU A 117 10.44 -3.94 -4.26
C LEU A 117 9.04 -4.57 -4.31
N LEU A 118 8.66 -5.33 -3.29
CA LEU A 118 7.36 -5.99 -3.23
C LEU A 118 6.24 -4.99 -3.00
N LEU A 119 6.41 -3.99 -2.14
CA LEU A 119 5.42 -2.92 -1.97
C LEU A 119 5.16 -2.20 -3.31
N LEU A 120 6.19 -1.92 -4.11
CA LEU A 120 6.00 -1.34 -5.44
C LEU A 120 5.18 -2.26 -6.36
N LEU A 121 5.53 -3.56 -6.41
CA LEU A 121 4.78 -4.55 -7.18
C LEU A 121 3.32 -4.65 -6.74
N TRP A 122 3.07 -4.60 -5.43
CA TRP A 122 1.72 -4.64 -4.86
C TRP A 122 0.94 -3.34 -5.10
N CYS A 123 1.57 -2.17 -5.04
CA CYS A 123 0.92 -0.91 -5.42
C CYS A 123 0.48 -0.94 -6.89
N LEU A 124 1.34 -1.43 -7.79
CA LEU A 124 0.99 -1.63 -9.21
C LEU A 124 -0.14 -2.65 -9.39
N TRP A 125 -0.15 -3.70 -8.58
CA TRP A 125 -1.20 -4.70 -8.57
C TRP A 125 -2.55 -4.10 -8.12
N TRP A 126 -2.61 -3.49 -6.93
CA TRP A 126 -3.82 -2.88 -6.39
C TRP A 126 -4.35 -1.80 -7.32
N GLY A 127 -3.49 -0.90 -7.82
CA GLY A 127 -3.88 0.15 -8.76
C GLY A 127 -4.45 -0.37 -10.08
N LYS A 128 -4.14 -1.61 -10.47
CA LYS A 128 -4.72 -2.27 -11.65
C LYS A 128 -5.99 -3.06 -11.33
N HIS A 129 -6.12 -3.63 -10.14
CA HIS A 129 -7.14 -4.62 -9.81
C HIS A 129 -8.27 -4.11 -8.91
N PHE A 130 -8.10 -2.98 -8.22
CA PHE A 130 -9.13 -2.43 -7.33
C PHE A 130 -10.25 -1.72 -8.11
N GLY A 131 -9.99 -1.33 -9.36
CA GLY A 131 -10.97 -0.63 -10.18
C GLY A 131 -11.32 0.72 -9.54
N ASP A 132 -12.61 0.93 -9.25
CA ASP A 132 -13.12 2.17 -8.63
C ASP A 132 -13.07 2.13 -7.10
N ALA A 133 -12.64 1.03 -6.47
CA ALA A 133 -12.53 0.93 -5.01
C ALA A 133 -11.27 1.65 -4.51
N GLU A 134 -11.41 2.45 -3.45
CA GLU A 134 -10.29 3.23 -2.91
C GLU A 134 -9.56 2.51 -1.78
N ALA A 135 -10.23 1.64 -1.01
CA ALA A 135 -9.69 1.02 0.20
C ALA A 135 -9.10 2.03 1.21
N CYS A 136 -9.55 3.28 1.14
CA CYS A 136 -9.07 4.41 1.93
C CYS A 136 -10.27 5.32 2.26
N PRO A 137 -10.40 5.79 3.51
CA PRO A 137 -11.57 6.57 3.93
C PRO A 137 -11.55 8.01 3.41
N ASN A 138 -10.41 8.53 2.93
CA ASN A 138 -10.27 9.93 2.56
C ASN A 138 -11.28 10.36 1.48
N GLY A 139 -11.35 9.64 0.36
CA GLY A 139 -12.30 9.94 -0.72
C GLY A 139 -13.76 9.94 -0.25
N PRO A 140 -14.27 8.83 0.30
CA PRO A 140 -15.65 8.77 0.80
C PRO A 140 -15.98 9.83 1.87
N VAL A 141 -15.04 10.18 2.76
CA VAL A 141 -15.24 11.23 3.77
C VAL A 141 -15.27 12.61 3.12
N GLU A 142 -14.39 12.89 2.17
CA GLU A 142 -14.44 14.13 1.36
C GLU A 142 -15.78 14.24 0.63
N ASP A 143 -16.24 13.17 0.00
CA ASP A 143 -17.50 13.12 -0.73
C ASP A 143 -18.70 13.40 0.18
N PHE A 144 -18.67 12.86 1.41
CA PHE A 144 -19.68 13.14 2.43
C PHE A 144 -19.67 14.61 2.89
N LEU A 145 -18.50 15.15 3.22
CA LEU A 145 -18.37 16.49 3.81
C LEU A 145 -18.61 17.61 2.80
N PHE A 146 -18.11 17.43 1.58
CA PHE A 146 -18.18 18.47 0.54
C PHE A 146 -19.29 18.22 -0.48
N SER A 147 -20.02 17.12 -0.36
CA SER A 147 -21.09 16.74 -1.31
C SER A 147 -20.62 16.65 -2.77
N TYR A 148 -19.34 16.33 -2.98
CA TYR A 148 -18.75 16.06 -4.29
C TYR A 148 -18.68 14.55 -4.47
N GLY A 149 -19.48 13.92 -5.32
CA GLY A 149 -19.36 12.47 -5.54
C GLY A 149 -20.64 11.81 -6.02
N LYS A 150 -20.59 10.50 -6.21
CA LYS A 150 -21.73 9.69 -6.71
C LYS A 150 -22.79 9.42 -5.63
N GLY A 151 -22.58 9.90 -4.40
CA GLY A 151 -23.46 9.64 -3.25
C GLY A 151 -23.38 8.21 -2.71
N ASP A 152 -22.31 7.47 -3.04
CA ASP A 152 -22.06 6.08 -2.64
C ASP A 152 -21.12 5.96 -1.42
N TYR A 153 -20.75 7.08 -0.78
CA TYR A 153 -19.82 7.14 0.36
C TYR A 153 -20.19 6.18 1.50
N ARG A 154 -21.50 5.99 1.78
CA ARG A 154 -21.97 5.08 2.83
C ARG A 154 -21.60 3.64 2.52
N GLN A 155 -21.78 3.22 1.27
CA GLN A 155 -21.45 1.87 0.81
C GLN A 155 -19.95 1.65 0.85
N ARG A 156 -19.16 2.66 0.45
CA ARG A 156 -17.70 2.57 0.48
C ARG A 156 -17.15 2.44 1.89
N LEU A 157 -17.53 3.34 2.79
CA LEU A 157 -17.12 3.30 4.19
C LEU A 157 -17.56 2.00 4.88
N LEU A 158 -18.78 1.52 4.59
CA LEU A 158 -19.24 0.24 5.12
C LEU A 158 -18.35 -0.93 4.65
N GLY A 159 -18.04 -0.98 3.35
CA GLY A 159 -17.14 -1.99 2.80
C GLY A 159 -15.76 -1.94 3.45
N GLN A 160 -15.18 -0.74 3.55
CA GLN A 160 -13.87 -0.52 4.16
C GLN A 160 -13.81 -0.96 5.63
N ILE A 161 -14.79 -0.56 6.45
CA ILE A 161 -14.83 -0.93 7.87
C ILE A 161 -14.96 -2.46 8.03
N ILE A 162 -15.84 -3.11 7.27
CA ILE A 162 -16.01 -4.56 7.34
C ILE A 162 -14.73 -5.27 6.87
N GLY A 163 -14.10 -4.79 5.80
CA GLY A 163 -12.87 -5.35 5.24
C GLY A 163 -11.75 -5.32 6.25
N ALA A 164 -11.48 -4.14 6.83
CA ALA A 164 -10.47 -3.97 7.87
C ALA A 164 -10.75 -4.80 9.13
N THR A 165 -12.01 -4.89 9.56
CA THR A 165 -12.37 -5.69 10.75
C THR A 165 -12.10 -7.18 10.54
N ILE A 166 -12.39 -7.70 9.34
CA ILE A 166 -12.16 -9.11 9.01
C ILE A 166 -10.66 -9.40 8.81
N THR A 167 -9.86 -8.43 8.37
CA THR A 167 -8.41 -8.61 8.17
C THR A 167 -7.73 -9.16 9.42
N GLY A 168 -8.00 -8.60 10.60
CA GLY A 168 -7.36 -9.05 11.86
C GLY A 168 -7.58 -10.54 12.13
N ILE A 169 -8.80 -11.04 11.92
CA ILE A 169 -9.12 -12.48 12.06
C ILE A 169 -8.36 -13.27 11.00
N TYR A 170 -8.40 -12.83 9.74
CA TYR A 170 -7.78 -13.52 8.62
C TYR A 170 -6.26 -13.68 8.78
N ILE A 171 -5.54 -12.60 9.08
CA ILE A 171 -4.09 -12.63 9.25
C ILE A 171 -3.69 -13.45 10.47
N GLN A 172 -4.46 -13.39 11.56
CA GLN A 172 -4.20 -14.22 12.74
C GLN A 172 -4.37 -15.72 12.44
N GLN A 173 -5.33 -16.11 11.59
CA GLN A 173 -5.42 -17.51 11.15
C GLN A 173 -4.16 -17.95 10.40
N ILE A 174 -3.65 -17.12 9.47
CA ILE A 174 -2.42 -17.43 8.72
C ILE A 174 -1.23 -17.51 9.68
N TRP A 175 -1.03 -16.49 10.51
CA TRP A 175 0.12 -16.40 11.40
C TRP A 175 0.11 -17.49 12.50
N SER A 176 -1.06 -17.95 12.93
CA SER A 176 -1.20 -19.07 13.88
C SER A 176 -0.73 -20.43 13.34
N LEU A 177 -0.54 -20.55 12.02
CA LEU A 177 0.08 -21.73 11.42
C LEU A 177 1.58 -21.82 11.72
N HIS A 178 2.18 -20.74 12.23
CA HIS A 178 3.59 -20.68 12.62
C HIS A 178 4.55 -21.18 11.53
N LEU A 179 4.26 -20.87 10.26
CA LEU A 179 5.04 -21.33 9.11
C LEU A 179 6.49 -20.85 9.18
N ILE A 180 6.71 -19.67 9.77
CA ILE A 180 8.02 -19.09 10.07
C ILE A 180 8.03 -18.43 11.45
N LYS A 181 9.23 -18.10 11.95
CA LYS A 181 9.43 -17.48 13.27
C LYS A 181 8.64 -16.18 13.43
N GLU A 182 8.63 -15.34 12.41
CA GLU A 182 7.95 -14.04 12.43
C GLU A 182 6.43 -14.21 12.58
N HIS A 183 5.81 -15.17 11.90
CA HIS A 183 4.40 -15.51 12.08
C HIS A 183 4.09 -15.94 13.51
N LYS A 184 4.98 -16.73 14.13
CA LYS A 184 4.83 -17.12 15.54
C LYS A 184 4.90 -15.92 16.48
N ILE A 185 5.83 -15.01 16.28
CA ILE A 185 5.93 -13.77 17.06
C ILE A 185 4.62 -12.98 16.93
N MET A 186 4.18 -12.73 15.69
CA MET A 186 2.99 -11.92 15.42
C MET A 186 1.66 -12.56 15.88
N SER A 187 1.63 -13.88 16.11
CA SER A 187 0.45 -14.59 16.62
C SER A 187 0.43 -14.74 18.15
N THR A 188 1.59 -14.70 18.82
CA THR A 188 1.70 -15.04 20.25
C THR A 188 2.12 -13.88 21.15
N GLU A 189 2.79 -12.88 20.60
CA GLU A 189 3.25 -11.71 21.36
C GLU A 189 2.23 -10.57 21.33
N GLU A 190 2.27 -9.70 22.34
CA GLU A 190 1.42 -8.51 22.39
C GLU A 190 1.83 -7.54 21.27
N CYS A 191 0.85 -7.12 20.46
CA CYS A 191 1.12 -6.25 19.32
C CYS A 191 1.67 -4.89 19.76
N GLN A 192 2.69 -4.42 19.05
CA GLN A 192 3.34 -3.14 19.27
C GLN A 192 2.91 -2.14 18.20
N SER A 193 2.62 -0.92 18.62
CA SER A 193 2.25 0.19 17.73
C SER A 193 3.45 0.62 16.89
N SER A 194 3.22 0.91 15.62
CA SER A 194 4.23 1.54 14.74
C SER A 194 4.42 3.04 15.00
N LEU A 195 3.68 3.64 15.94
CA LEU A 195 3.89 5.01 16.34
C LEU A 195 5.12 5.08 17.25
N MET A 196 6.27 5.43 16.68
CA MET A 196 7.57 5.51 17.37
C MET A 196 7.97 6.94 17.72
N THR A 197 7.00 7.88 17.68
CA THR A 197 7.21 9.31 17.91
C THR A 197 6.07 9.90 18.74
N THR A 198 6.20 11.17 19.12
CA THR A 198 5.13 11.89 19.83
C THR A 198 3.88 12.04 18.94
N VAL A 199 2.71 12.09 19.56
CA VAL A 199 1.41 12.26 18.87
C VAL A 199 1.42 13.45 17.91
N GLY A 200 1.99 14.60 18.31
CA GLY A 200 2.06 15.79 17.46
C GLY A 200 2.93 15.59 16.21
N TRP A 201 4.10 14.97 16.35
CA TRP A 201 4.95 14.63 15.21
C TRP A 201 4.33 13.55 14.33
N GLY A 202 3.69 12.53 14.92
CA GLY A 202 2.98 11.49 14.18
C GLY A 202 1.85 12.08 13.35
N PHE A 203 1.04 12.96 13.95
CA PHE A 203 -0.02 13.69 13.26
C PHE A 203 0.52 14.48 12.07
N LEU A 204 1.59 15.25 12.28
CA LEU A 204 2.18 16.06 11.21
C LEU A 204 2.77 15.19 10.10
N MET A 205 3.41 14.07 10.45
CA MET A 205 3.95 13.13 9.49
C MET A 205 2.83 12.56 8.62
N GLU A 206 1.85 11.90 9.25
CA GLU A 206 0.70 11.29 8.58
C GLU A 206 -0.09 12.30 7.74
N ALA A 207 -0.32 13.52 8.25
CA ALA A 207 -0.92 14.60 7.48
C ALA A 207 -0.10 14.98 6.24
N SER A 208 1.23 15.08 6.38
CA SER A 208 2.12 15.49 5.28
C SER A 208 2.14 14.44 4.18
N ILE A 209 2.35 13.16 4.55
CA ILE A 209 2.38 12.07 3.57
C ILE A 209 1.01 11.84 2.91
N SER A 210 -0.08 11.97 3.67
CA SER A 210 -1.45 11.88 3.13
C SER A 210 -1.75 13.04 2.17
N CYS A 211 -1.29 14.24 2.49
CA CYS A 211 -1.44 15.39 1.61
C CYS A 211 -0.74 15.18 0.26
N ILE A 212 0.52 14.72 0.28
CA ILE A 212 1.28 14.48 -0.96
C ILE A 212 0.60 13.38 -1.78
N SER A 213 0.29 12.24 -1.14
CA SER A 213 -0.37 11.11 -1.81
C SER A 213 -1.69 11.54 -2.47
N ARG A 214 -2.57 12.19 -1.70
CA ARG A 214 -3.87 12.65 -2.20
C ARG A 214 -3.73 13.69 -3.31
N PHE A 215 -2.74 14.58 -3.25
CA PHE A 215 -2.50 15.55 -4.31
C PHE A 215 -2.16 14.86 -5.65
N PHE A 216 -1.26 13.87 -5.65
CA PHE A 216 -0.92 13.11 -6.86
C PHE A 216 -2.11 12.31 -7.40
N ILE A 217 -2.92 11.71 -6.53
CA ILE A 217 -4.17 11.03 -6.91
C ILE A 217 -5.14 12.02 -7.60
N LEU A 218 -5.34 13.21 -7.04
CA LEU A 218 -6.20 14.23 -7.62
C LEU A 218 -5.67 14.76 -8.97
N ARG A 219 -4.34 14.88 -9.13
CA ARG A 219 -3.74 15.27 -10.41
C ARG A 219 -3.78 14.17 -11.47
N SER A 220 -3.88 12.92 -11.06
CA SER A 220 -3.89 11.76 -11.96
C SER A 220 -5.06 11.75 -12.94
N GLN A 221 -6.12 12.51 -12.69
CA GLN A 221 -7.23 12.70 -13.64
C GLN A 221 -6.79 13.39 -14.94
N TYR A 222 -5.66 14.09 -14.95
CA TYR A 222 -5.11 14.78 -16.12
C TYR A 222 -4.00 13.98 -16.84
N TRP A 223 -3.70 12.76 -16.38
CA TRP A 223 -2.63 11.91 -16.90
C TRP A 223 -3.21 10.65 -17.55
N SER A 224 -2.39 9.96 -18.36
CA SER A 224 -2.79 8.65 -18.90
C SER A 224 -2.84 7.61 -17.79
N GLU A 225 -3.71 6.60 -17.91
CA GLU A 225 -3.88 5.54 -16.91
C GLU A 225 -2.54 4.88 -16.53
N LYS A 226 -1.69 4.58 -17.53
CA LYS A 226 -0.37 3.98 -17.29
C LYS A 226 0.54 4.91 -16.49
N LEU A 227 0.54 6.21 -16.80
CA LEU A 227 1.37 7.18 -16.09
C LEU A 227 0.87 7.36 -14.65
N SER A 228 -0.44 7.51 -14.46
CA SER A 228 -1.08 7.59 -13.14
C SER A 228 -0.78 6.37 -12.28
N LEU A 229 -0.87 5.16 -12.84
CA LEU A 229 -0.55 3.92 -12.14
C LEU A 229 0.89 3.92 -11.62
N TRP A 230 1.87 4.22 -12.48
CA TRP A 230 3.28 4.22 -12.08
C TRP A 230 3.62 5.33 -11.09
N ILE A 231 3.15 6.57 -11.35
CA ILE A 231 3.43 7.70 -10.47
C ILE A 231 2.83 7.46 -9.09
N ASN A 232 1.54 7.10 -8.99
CA ASN A 232 0.90 6.88 -7.70
C ASN A 232 1.55 5.74 -6.93
N SER A 233 1.93 4.64 -7.60
CA SER A 233 2.63 3.53 -6.95
C SER A 233 4.01 3.94 -6.42
N VAL A 234 4.81 4.65 -7.22
CA VAL A 234 6.15 5.11 -6.79
C VAL A 234 6.06 6.13 -5.67
N VAL A 235 5.16 7.11 -5.79
CA VAL A 235 4.91 8.12 -4.74
C VAL A 235 4.47 7.44 -3.45
N THR A 236 3.54 6.47 -3.53
CA THR A 236 3.09 5.68 -2.39
C THR A 236 4.26 4.99 -1.68
N VAL A 237 5.09 4.27 -2.43
CA VAL A 237 6.27 3.57 -1.87
C VAL A 237 7.22 4.55 -1.20
N ILE A 238 7.54 5.68 -1.84
CA ILE A 238 8.42 6.70 -1.26
C ILE A 238 7.84 7.22 0.06
N LEU A 239 6.55 7.54 0.10
CA LEU A 239 5.89 8.07 1.28
C LEU A 239 5.80 7.04 2.42
N CYS A 240 5.53 5.77 2.10
CA CYS A 240 5.64 4.67 3.06
C CYS A 240 7.03 4.63 3.69
N LEU A 241 8.09 4.67 2.87
CA LEU A 241 9.48 4.63 3.36
C LEU A 241 9.84 5.85 4.21
N VAL A 242 9.33 7.04 3.87
CA VAL A 242 9.50 8.26 4.68
C VAL A 242 8.82 8.11 6.05
N GLY A 243 7.62 7.53 6.11
CA GLY A 243 6.87 7.35 7.35
C GLY A 243 7.29 6.13 8.17
N LEU A 244 7.95 5.14 7.56
CA LEU A 244 8.15 3.78 8.08
C LEU A 244 8.64 3.74 9.53
N HIS A 245 9.73 4.45 9.84
CA HIS A 245 10.35 4.43 11.16
C HIS A 245 9.73 5.41 12.18
N SER A 246 8.68 6.14 11.80
CA SER A 246 8.04 7.14 12.67
C SER A 246 6.60 6.77 13.04
N THR A 247 5.83 6.33 12.06
CA THR A 247 4.38 6.11 12.14
C THR A 247 3.98 4.80 11.45
N GLY A 248 4.93 4.07 10.87
CA GLY A 248 4.65 2.97 9.93
C GLY A 248 4.33 3.45 8.51
N GLY A 249 4.01 4.74 8.32
CA GLY A 249 3.74 5.33 7.00
C GLY A 249 2.46 4.81 6.36
N TYR A 250 1.34 4.88 7.10
CA TYR A 250 0.07 4.29 6.67
C TYR A 250 -0.76 5.20 5.77
N PHE A 251 -0.83 6.51 6.07
CA PHE A 251 -1.61 7.55 5.39
C PHE A 251 -3.04 7.12 5.01
N ASN A 252 -3.59 6.22 5.81
CA ASN A 252 -4.87 5.57 5.60
C ASN A 252 -5.37 5.07 6.96
N GLY A 253 -6.37 5.76 7.51
CA GLY A 253 -6.89 5.46 8.85
C GLY A 253 -7.54 4.08 8.97
N ILE A 254 -8.11 3.55 7.88
CA ILE A 254 -8.67 2.20 7.84
C ILE A 254 -7.55 1.16 7.91
N LEU A 255 -6.51 1.32 7.09
CA LEU A 255 -5.34 0.44 7.08
C LEU A 255 -4.62 0.43 8.43
N ALA A 256 -4.33 1.62 8.97
CA ALA A 256 -3.71 1.75 10.28
C ALA A 256 -4.57 1.07 11.36
N SER A 257 -5.90 1.22 11.30
CA SER A 257 -6.79 0.61 12.29
C SER A 257 -6.87 -0.91 12.16
N ALA A 258 -6.82 -1.44 10.94
CA ALA A 258 -6.82 -2.88 10.71
C ALA A 258 -5.60 -3.58 11.34
N LEU A 259 -4.47 -2.88 11.40
CA LEU A 259 -3.18 -3.46 11.78
C LEU A 259 -2.70 -3.06 13.17
N MET A 260 -3.03 -1.85 13.63
CA MET A 260 -2.41 -1.23 14.81
C MET A 260 -3.41 -0.77 15.89
N PHE A 261 -4.72 -0.84 15.64
CA PHE A 261 -5.70 -0.37 16.62
C PHE A 261 -5.69 -1.24 17.88
N GLY A 262 -5.37 -0.61 19.02
CA GLY A 262 -5.26 -1.30 20.31
C GLY A 262 -3.89 -1.88 20.62
N CYS A 263 -2.90 -1.70 19.74
CA CYS A 263 -1.50 -2.08 20.01
C CYS A 263 -0.80 -1.06 20.91
N GLY A 264 -0.02 -1.55 21.88
CA GLY A 264 0.65 -0.72 22.89
C GLY A 264 1.96 -0.08 22.38
N PRO A 265 2.54 0.88 23.13
CA PRO A 265 2.08 1.43 24.41
C PRO A 265 1.06 2.57 24.26
N HIS A 266 0.77 3.02 23.04
CA HIS A 266 -0.12 4.15 22.79
C HIS A 266 -1.60 3.76 22.88
N GLY A 267 -2.43 4.67 23.40
CA GLY A 267 -3.86 4.45 23.55
C GLY A 267 -4.66 4.66 22.27
N HIS A 268 -5.96 4.36 22.33
CA HIS A 268 -6.90 4.56 21.23
C HIS A 268 -6.99 6.02 20.78
N PHE A 269 -6.79 6.97 21.70
CA PHE A 269 -6.85 8.40 21.38
C PHE A 269 -5.69 8.79 20.46
N GLU A 270 -4.47 8.38 20.79
CA GLU A 270 -3.27 8.64 20.00
C GLU A 270 -3.41 8.05 18.59
N HIS A 271 -3.96 6.83 18.50
CA HIS A 271 -4.25 6.19 17.21
C HIS A 271 -5.20 7.03 16.36
N ILE A 272 -6.34 7.45 16.92
CA ILE A 272 -7.34 8.24 16.20
C ILE A 272 -6.76 9.61 15.82
N ALA A 273 -6.04 10.27 16.73
CA ALA A 273 -5.42 11.56 16.45
C ALA A 273 -4.44 11.47 15.28
N VAL A 274 -3.51 10.50 15.30
CA VAL A 274 -2.47 10.39 14.28
C VAL A 274 -3.02 9.85 12.96
N TYR A 275 -3.64 8.67 12.97
CA TYR A 275 -3.94 7.93 11.74
C TYR A 275 -5.29 8.28 11.12
N TRP A 276 -6.22 8.84 11.88
CA TRP A 276 -7.49 9.33 11.33
C TRP A 276 -7.46 10.84 11.11
N LEU A 277 -7.24 11.63 12.18
CA LEU A 277 -7.30 13.09 12.06
C LEU A 277 -6.12 13.64 11.24
N GLY A 278 -4.90 13.16 11.46
CA GLY A 278 -3.73 13.56 10.68
C GLY A 278 -3.92 13.26 9.19
N ASN A 279 -4.21 12.00 8.87
CA ASN A 279 -4.48 11.58 7.49
C ASN A 279 -5.62 12.39 6.81
N LEU A 280 -6.78 12.53 7.45
CA LEU A 280 -7.90 13.30 6.89
C LEU A 280 -7.55 14.79 6.70
N PHE A 281 -6.84 15.38 7.66
CA PHE A 281 -6.35 16.77 7.56
C PHE A 281 -5.45 16.93 6.33
N GLY A 282 -4.52 15.99 6.12
CA GLY A 282 -3.68 15.94 4.93
C GLY A 282 -4.48 15.86 3.64
N GLY A 283 -5.46 14.96 3.56
CA GLY A 283 -6.34 14.82 2.40
C GLY A 283 -7.12 16.09 2.06
N PHE A 284 -7.68 16.75 3.07
CA PHE A 284 -8.39 18.02 2.88
C PHE A 284 -7.45 19.14 2.42
N PHE A 285 -6.25 19.21 2.98
CA PHE A 285 -5.27 20.20 2.56
C PHE A 285 -4.82 19.97 1.11
N ALA A 286 -4.63 18.71 0.69
CA ALA A 286 -4.33 18.37 -0.70
C ALA A 286 -5.43 18.81 -1.67
N ARG A 287 -6.70 18.60 -1.29
CA ARG A 287 -7.85 19.05 -2.09
C ARG A 287 -7.86 20.58 -2.23
N TYR A 288 -7.62 21.29 -1.13
CA TYR A 288 -7.48 22.75 -1.15
C TYR A 288 -6.36 23.21 -2.09
N LEU A 289 -5.18 22.59 -2.02
CA LEU A 289 -4.06 22.89 -2.91
C LEU A 289 -4.40 22.60 -4.37
N ASN A 290 -5.04 21.46 -4.65
CA ASN A 290 -5.45 21.11 -6.02
C ASN A 290 -6.44 22.15 -6.58
N TYR A 291 -7.46 22.54 -5.81
CA TYR A 291 -8.41 23.58 -6.23
C TYR A 291 -7.73 24.91 -6.52
N LYS A 292 -6.80 25.34 -5.66
CA LYS A 292 -6.03 26.58 -5.89
C LYS A 292 -5.15 26.50 -7.13
N LEU A 293 -4.54 25.35 -7.38
CA LEU A 293 -3.74 25.12 -8.58
C LEU A 293 -4.61 25.18 -9.84
N ASP A 294 -5.78 24.55 -9.83
CA ASP A 294 -6.71 24.60 -10.97
C ASP A 294 -7.16 26.05 -11.25
N CYS A 295 -7.56 26.81 -10.23
CA CYS A 295 -7.89 28.24 -10.39
C CYS A 295 -6.72 29.08 -10.94
N PHE A 296 -5.48 28.77 -10.52
CA PHE A 296 -4.29 29.47 -10.99
C PHE A 296 -3.99 29.15 -12.46
N ILE A 297 -4.08 27.89 -12.84
CA ILE A 297 -3.92 27.44 -14.24
C ILE A 297 -4.99 28.09 -15.11
N ASP A 298 -6.26 28.05 -14.70
CA ASP A 298 -7.36 28.66 -15.45
C ASP A 298 -7.12 30.15 -15.69
N ARG A 299 -6.67 30.88 -14.66
CA ARG A 299 -6.37 32.32 -14.79
C ARG A 299 -5.22 32.62 -15.76
N ILE A 300 -4.23 31.74 -15.87
CA ILE A 300 -3.10 31.90 -16.80
C ILE A 300 -3.50 31.46 -18.22
N CYS A 301 -4.31 30.41 -18.32
CA CYS A 301 -4.69 29.79 -19.58
C CYS A 301 -5.97 30.40 -20.21
N THR A 302 -6.64 31.34 -19.55
CA THR A 302 -7.77 32.08 -20.13
C THR A 302 -7.31 33.03 -21.26
N PRO A 303 -7.96 33.02 -22.44
CA PRO A 303 -7.53 33.76 -23.64
C PRO A 303 -7.51 35.29 -23.53
N GLU A 304 -8.22 35.90 -22.57
CA GLU A 304 -8.29 37.36 -22.44
C GLU A 304 -6.92 38.00 -22.17
N THR A 305 -6.01 37.28 -21.51
CA THR A 305 -4.64 37.74 -21.24
C THR A 305 -3.68 37.62 -22.43
N ILE A 306 -4.03 36.84 -23.47
CA ILE A 306 -3.16 36.62 -24.64
C ILE A 306 -3.55 37.53 -25.81
N LEU A 307 -4.81 38.00 -25.88
CA LEU A 307 -5.31 38.74 -27.04
C LEU A 307 -5.44 40.25 -26.87
N ASN A 308 -5.23 40.84 -25.67
CA ASN A 308 -5.22 42.30 -25.60
C ASN A 308 -4.39 42.90 -24.44
N PRO A 309 -3.07 43.12 -24.63
CA PRO A 309 -2.30 43.99 -23.75
C PRO A 309 -2.65 45.49 -23.91
N ASP A 310 -3.39 45.90 -24.95
CA ASP A 310 -3.57 47.32 -25.31
C ASP A 310 -5.01 47.87 -25.24
N GLU A 311 -6.04 47.06 -24.96
CA GLU A 311 -7.40 47.59 -24.76
C GLU A 311 -7.61 48.08 -23.33
N LYS A 312 -7.45 49.40 -23.14
CA LYS A 312 -7.97 50.10 -21.96
C LYS A 312 -9.49 49.90 -21.86
N PRO A 313 -10.02 49.67 -20.64
CA PRO A 313 -11.46 49.53 -20.44
C PRO A 313 -12.17 50.81 -20.86
N LYS A 314 -13.15 50.68 -21.76
CA LYS A 314 -14.11 51.73 -22.06
C LYS A 314 -15.00 51.93 -20.83
N GLN A 315 -15.00 53.16 -20.32
CA GLN A 315 -15.97 53.61 -19.34
C GLN A 315 -17.32 53.78 -20.02
N GLU A 316 -18.30 52.97 -19.62
CA GLU A 316 -19.74 53.31 -19.63
C GLU A 316 -20.36 52.82 -18.31
#